data_AF-A0AAV9Q2Y8-F1
#
_entry.id   AF-A0AAV9Q2Y8-F1
#
_cell.length_a   1.000
_cell.length_b   1.000
_cell.length_c   1.000
_cell.angle_alpha   90.00
_cell.angle_beta   90.00
_cell.angle_gamma   90.00
#
_symmetry.space_group_name_H-M   'P 1'
#
loop_
_entity.id
_entity.type
_entity.pdbx_description
1 polymer ?
#
loop_
_entity_poly.entity_id
_entity_poly.type
_entity_poly.pdbx_seq_one_letter_code
_entity_poly.pdbx_strand_id
1 'polypeptide(L)'
;MGMTGASIGALMFDTATVPFVFSACTGFVLGAVGFYRDAVRKSLRSLDRYPRLLQLHLDANFPHRGFETWPPSRFRSGVFASSWVLRSMLVASWLTATNAIDRILEAEEEAILAPITNPAVEAQMEAANGSVKEA
;
A
#
# COMPACT_ATOMS: atom_id res chain seq x y z
N MET A 1 16.99 -16.37 7.32
CA MET A 1 17.68 -15.53 8.32
C MET A 1 17.83 -16.27 9.64
N GLY A 2 16.76 -16.58 10.38
CA GLY A 2 16.87 -17.31 11.67
C GLY A 2 17.60 -18.66 11.59
N MET A 3 17.20 -19.55 10.68
CA MET A 3 17.86 -20.87 10.54
C MET A 3 19.33 -20.78 10.11
N THR A 4 19.70 -19.83 9.25
CA THR A 4 21.09 -19.61 8.84
C THR A 4 21.95 -19.03 9.98
N GLY A 5 21.38 -18.19 10.85
CA GLY A 5 22.06 -17.69 12.06
C GLY A 5 22.28 -18.76 13.13
N ALA A 6 21.33 -19.69 13.29
CA ALA A 6 21.47 -20.84 14.20
C ALA A 6 22.63 -21.76 13.81
N SER A 7 22.80 -22.03 12.50
CA SER A 7 23.86 -22.90 12.00
C SER A 7 25.26 -22.33 12.22
N ILE A 8 25.44 -21.01 12.06
CA ILE A 8 26.74 -20.34 12.31
C ILE A 8 26.99 -20.20 13.83
N GLY A 9 25.93 -20.00 14.61
CA GLY A 9 26.00 -19.89 16.06
C GLY A 9 26.39 -21.15 16.80
N ALA A 10 25.84 -22.29 16.36
CA ALA A 10 26.15 -23.61 16.91
C ALA A 10 27.63 -24.00 16.71
N LEU A 11 28.28 -23.48 15.68
CA LEU A 11 29.68 -23.80 15.35
C LEU A 11 30.72 -23.00 16.17
N MET A 12 30.34 -21.86 16.76
CA MET A 12 31.31 -20.96 17.44
C MET A 12 31.16 -20.87 18.97
N PHE A 13 29.99 -21.15 19.54
CA PHE A 13 29.73 -20.83 20.96
C PHE A 13 29.07 -21.96 21.76
N ASP A 14 28.83 -23.15 21.19
CA ASP A 14 28.03 -24.23 21.80
C ASP A 14 26.60 -23.82 22.23
N THR A 15 26.15 -22.62 21.85
CA THR A 15 24.78 -22.13 22.07
C THR A 15 24.18 -21.74 20.71
N ALA A 16 23.24 -22.53 20.22
CA ALA A 16 22.54 -22.27 18.96
C ALA A 16 21.43 -21.20 19.11
N THR A 17 20.89 -21.07 20.32
CA THR A 17 19.71 -20.23 20.59
C THR A 17 20.02 -18.74 20.54
N VAL A 18 21.15 -18.28 21.10
CA VAL A 18 21.48 -16.84 21.13
C VAL A 18 21.68 -16.27 19.72
N PRO A 19 22.46 -16.92 18.83
CA PRO A 19 22.65 -16.44 17.46
C PRO A 19 21.38 -16.58 16.60
N PHE A 20 20.55 -17.60 16.84
CA PHE A 20 19.23 -17.72 16.21
C PHE A 20 18.34 -16.51 16.55
N VAL A 21 18.18 -16.19 17.83
CA VAL A 21 17.35 -15.07 18.29
C VAL A 21 17.88 -13.75 17.73
N PHE A 22 19.18 -13.52 17.79
CA PHE A 22 19.79 -12.31 17.23
C PHE A 22 19.54 -12.16 15.72
N SER A 23 19.72 -13.25 14.97
CA SER A 23 19.46 -13.25 13.52
C SER A 23 17.98 -13.07 13.19
N ALA A 24 17.07 -13.68 13.96
CA ALA A 24 15.63 -13.52 13.81
C ALA A 24 15.19 -12.07 14.08
N CYS A 25 15.65 -11.46 15.18
CA CYS A 25 15.38 -10.07 15.51
C CYS A 25 15.93 -9.12 14.45
N THR A 26 17.16 -9.35 13.96
CA THR A 26 17.77 -8.54 12.90
C THR A 26 16.96 -8.64 11.61
N GLY A 27 16.60 -9.86 11.19
CA GLY A 27 15.77 -10.08 10.01
C GLY A 27 14.39 -9.40 10.13
N PHE A 28 13.77 -9.48 11.30
CA PHE A 28 12.51 -8.81 11.59
C PHE A 28 12.64 -7.29 11.50
N VAL A 29 13.66 -6.70 12.13
CA VAL A 29 13.90 -5.25 12.10
C VAL A 29 14.11 -4.78 10.66
N LEU A 30 14.94 -5.48 9.87
CA LEU A 30 15.15 -5.15 8.46
C LEU A 30 13.85 -5.24 7.66
N GLY A 31 13.05 -6.28 7.90
CA GLY A 31 11.73 -6.45 7.30
C GLY A 31 10.77 -5.31 7.67
N ALA A 32 10.70 -4.95 8.95
CA ALA A 32 9.85 -3.87 9.45
C ALA A 32 10.27 -2.51 8.87
N VAL A 33 11.57 -2.25 8.76
CA VAL A 33 12.10 -1.03 8.12
C VAL A 33 11.73 -0.99 6.64
N GLY A 34 11.89 -2.11 5.92
CA GLY A 34 11.51 -2.23 4.51
C GLY A 34 10.02 -1.96 4.29
N PHE A 35 9.17 -2.64 5.07
CA PHE A 35 7.73 -2.45 5.08
C PHE A 35 7.34 -1.01 5.36
N TYR A 36 7.90 -0.39 6.41
CA TYR A 36 7.58 0.98 6.77
C TYR A 36 7.96 1.96 5.65
N ARG A 37 9.13 1.79 5.01
CA ARG A 37 9.54 2.65 3.89
C ARG A 37 8.59 2.55 2.70
N ASP A 38 8.10 1.35 2.40
CA ASP A 38 7.12 1.15 1.34
C ASP A 38 5.74 1.73 1.72
N ALA A 39 5.27 1.48 2.95
CA ALA A 39 4.02 2.04 3.47
C ALA A 39 4.03 3.58 3.46
N VAL A 40 5.15 4.20 3.81
CA VAL A 40 5.34 5.67 3.68
C VAL A 40 5.18 6.11 2.23
N ARG A 41 5.85 5.43 1.29
CA ARG A 41 5.78 5.81 -0.13
C ARG A 41 4.38 5.63 -0.71
N LYS A 42 3.66 4.58 -0.31
CA LYS A 42 2.28 4.32 -0.74
C LYS A 42 1.31 5.32 -0.14
N SER A 43 1.38 5.53 1.17
CA SER A 43 0.50 6.49 1.87
C SER A 43 0.65 7.92 1.39
N LEU A 44 1.87 8.40 1.10
CA LEU A 44 2.10 9.73 0.52
C LEU A 44 1.48 9.86 -0.88
N ARG A 45 1.60 8.84 -1.73
CA ARG A 45 0.96 8.84 -3.06
C ARG A 45 -0.57 8.79 -2.94
N SER A 46 -1.11 7.99 -2.04
CA SER A 46 -2.55 7.93 -1.79
C SER A 46 -3.07 9.25 -1.22
N LEU A 47 -2.28 9.99 -0.44
CA LEU A 47 -2.65 11.31 0.03
C LEU A 47 -2.80 12.31 -1.12
N ASP A 48 -1.87 12.30 -2.07
CA ASP A 48 -1.93 13.20 -3.22
C ASP A 48 -3.11 12.84 -4.16
N ARG A 49 -3.48 11.56 -4.26
CA ARG A 49 -4.60 11.09 -5.10
C ARG A 49 -5.97 11.25 -4.44
N TYR A 50 -6.08 10.95 -3.15
CA TYR A 50 -7.34 10.94 -2.40
C TYR A 50 -7.23 11.73 -1.07
N PRO A 51 -6.93 13.05 -1.13
CA PRO A 51 -6.62 13.84 0.06
C PRO A 51 -7.78 13.90 1.06
N ARG A 52 -9.01 14.03 0.56
CA ARG A 52 -10.21 14.14 1.41
C ARG A 52 -10.57 12.82 2.12
N LEU A 53 -10.33 11.69 1.43
CA LEU A 53 -10.52 10.37 2.03
C LEU A 53 -9.52 10.17 3.17
N LEU A 54 -8.24 10.46 2.94
CA LEU A 54 -7.24 10.34 4.00
C LEU A 54 -7.43 11.36 5.12
N GLN A 55 -7.94 12.56 4.84
CA GLN A 55 -8.31 13.52 5.89
C GLN A 55 -9.35 12.92 6.85
N LEU A 56 -10.39 12.26 6.33
CA LEU A 56 -11.42 11.64 7.15
C LEU A 56 -10.83 10.54 8.06
N HIS A 57 -9.96 9.70 7.52
CA HIS A 57 -9.27 8.69 8.32
C HIS A 57 -8.26 9.28 9.30
N LEU A 58 -7.56 10.36 8.95
CA LEU A 58 -6.65 11.08 9.86
C LEU A 58 -7.41 11.64 11.05
N ASP A 59 -8.54 12.26 10.80
CA ASP A 59 -9.40 12.83 11.82
C ASP A 59 -9.99 11.75 12.74
N ALA A 60 -10.53 10.67 12.16
CA ALA A 60 -11.08 9.55 12.91
C ALA A 60 -10.03 8.82 13.78
N ASN A 61 -8.80 8.64 13.28
CA ASN A 61 -7.73 7.97 14.04
C ASN A 61 -7.08 8.90 15.08
N PHE A 62 -7.05 10.22 14.83
CA PHE A 62 -6.33 11.19 15.65
C PHE A 62 -7.20 12.45 15.93
N PRO A 63 -8.34 12.31 16.63
CA PRO A 63 -9.28 13.42 16.81
C PRO A 63 -8.67 14.60 17.58
N HIS A 64 -7.72 14.32 18.48
CA HIS A 64 -6.99 15.33 19.26
C HIS A 64 -6.09 16.25 18.41
N ARG A 65 -5.84 15.94 17.13
CA ARG A 65 -5.02 16.76 16.24
C ARG A 65 -5.82 17.79 15.43
N GLY A 66 -7.14 17.64 15.35
CA GLY A 66 -8.04 18.57 14.65
C GLY A 66 -7.78 18.66 13.15
N PHE A 67 -7.61 17.51 12.47
CA PHE A 67 -7.34 17.47 11.03
C PHE A 67 -8.52 17.98 10.20
N GLU A 68 -9.74 17.89 10.72
CA GLU A 68 -10.94 18.55 10.17
C GLU A 68 -10.77 20.06 9.90
N THR A 69 -10.01 20.78 10.75
CA THR A 69 -9.85 22.23 10.69
C THR A 69 -8.76 22.67 9.70
N TRP A 70 -7.97 21.71 9.21
CA TRP A 70 -6.86 22.02 8.32
C TRP A 70 -7.35 22.38 6.91
N PRO A 71 -6.72 23.37 6.26
CA PRO A 71 -7.06 23.70 4.89
C PRO A 71 -6.69 22.53 3.95
N PRO A 72 -7.49 22.27 2.90
CA PRO A 72 -7.21 21.21 1.92
C PRO A 72 -5.81 21.30 1.30
N SER A 73 -5.24 22.50 1.19
CA SER A 73 -3.90 22.74 0.67
C SER A 73 -2.78 22.10 1.50
N ARG A 74 -3.01 21.79 2.79
CA ARG A 74 -2.05 21.09 3.66
C ARG A 74 -2.05 19.57 3.47
N PHE A 75 -3.08 18.98 2.88
CA PHE A 75 -3.15 17.54 2.62
C PHE A 75 -2.37 17.17 1.36
N ARG A 76 -1.05 17.39 1.41
CA ARG A 76 -0.11 17.08 0.32
C ARG A 76 1.07 16.31 0.88
N SER A 77 1.66 15.44 0.06
CA SER A 77 2.81 14.61 0.43
C SER A 77 3.97 15.42 1.01
N GLY A 78 4.27 16.60 0.46
CA GLY A 78 5.35 17.46 0.95
C GLY A 78 5.22 17.88 2.42
N VAL A 79 3.99 18.15 2.88
CA VAL A 79 3.74 18.55 4.28
C VAL A 79 3.96 17.35 5.20
N PHE A 80 3.41 16.18 4.85
CA PHE A 80 3.49 14.97 5.67
C PHE A 80 4.87 14.32 5.65
N ALA A 81 5.62 14.45 4.55
CA ALA A 81 6.99 13.94 4.44
C ALA A 81 7.99 14.72 5.31
N SER A 82 7.69 15.98 5.65
CA SER A 82 8.58 16.85 6.45
C SER A 82 8.68 16.45 7.92
N SER A 83 7.71 15.69 8.45
CA SER A 83 7.64 15.32 9.87
C SER A 83 7.42 13.83 10.02
N TRP A 84 8.30 13.17 10.78
CA TRP A 84 8.17 11.74 11.05
C TRP A 84 6.88 11.40 11.82
N VAL A 85 6.37 12.33 12.64
CA VAL A 85 5.11 12.17 13.37
C VAL A 85 3.94 12.18 12.40
N LEU A 86 3.85 13.19 11.54
CA LEU A 86 2.79 13.28 10.53
C LEU A 86 2.87 12.11 9.56
N ARG A 87 4.07 11.72 9.15
CA ARG A 87 4.31 10.55 8.31
C ARG A 87 3.78 9.27 8.95
N SER A 88 4.06 9.04 10.24
CA SER A 88 3.57 7.85 10.95
C SER A 88 2.04 7.87 11.14
N MET A 89 1.46 9.03 11.45
CA MET A 89 0.00 9.20 11.49
C MET A 89 -0.63 8.90 10.13
N LEU A 90 -0.04 9.42 9.06
CA LEU A 90 -0.51 9.18 7.69
C LEU A 90 -0.45 7.70 7.33
N VAL A 91 0.64 6.99 7.67
CA VAL A 91 0.74 5.54 7.43
C VAL A 91 -0.36 4.80 8.17
N ALA A 92 -0.61 5.12 9.45
CA ALA A 92 -1.67 4.49 10.22
C ALA A 92 -3.06 4.75 9.60
N SER A 93 -3.37 6.00 9.29
CA SER A 93 -4.65 6.37 8.67
C SER A 93 -4.82 5.76 7.29
N TRP A 94 -3.75 5.70 6.49
CA TRP A 94 -3.74 5.02 5.20
C TRP A 94 -4.05 3.53 5.34
N LEU A 95 -3.44 2.83 6.31
CA LEU A 95 -3.74 1.42 6.56
C LEU A 95 -5.23 1.20 6.89
N THR A 96 -5.85 2.11 7.66
CA THR A 96 -7.30 2.05 7.92
C THR A 96 -8.16 2.42 6.72
N ALA A 97 -7.62 3.19 5.77
CA ALA A 97 -8.31 3.60 4.55
C ALA A 97 -8.17 2.59 3.40
N THR A 98 -7.29 1.59 3.53
CA THR A 98 -6.99 0.61 2.45
C THR A 98 -8.27 0.01 1.85
N ASN A 99 -9.19 -0.49 2.67
CA ASN A 99 -10.46 -1.05 2.18
C ASN A 99 -11.29 -0.03 1.38
N ALA A 100 -11.31 1.25 1.77
CA ALA A 100 -12.04 2.28 1.05
C ALA A 100 -11.35 2.63 -0.28
N ILE A 101 -10.01 2.65 -0.30
CA ILE A 101 -9.22 2.85 -1.51
C ILE A 101 -9.42 1.70 -2.49
N ASP A 102 -9.39 0.46 -2.00
CA ASP A 102 -9.56 -0.73 -2.84
C ASP A 102 -10.94 -0.75 -3.51
N ARG A 103 -12.01 -0.38 -2.78
CA ARG A 103 -13.35 -0.25 -3.37
C ARG A 103 -13.44 0.83 -4.46
N ILE A 104 -12.68 1.92 -4.33
CA ILE A 104 -12.62 2.96 -5.37
C ILE A 104 -11.91 2.40 -6.60
N LEU A 105 -10.79 1.70 -6.40
CA LEU A 105 -10.02 1.12 -7.50
C LEU A 105 -10.81 0.03 -8.22
N GLU A 106 -11.52 -0.84 -7.50
CA GLU A 106 -12.38 -1.87 -8.09
C GLU A 106 -13.49 -1.25 -8.93
N ALA A 107 -14.14 -0.18 -8.46
CA ALA A 107 -15.14 0.54 -9.24
C ALA A 107 -14.55 1.23 -10.49
N GLU A 108 -13.33 1.77 -10.39
CA GLU A 108 -12.60 2.32 -11.54
C GLU A 108 -12.26 1.21 -12.55
N GLU A 109 -11.82 0.04 -12.09
CA GLU A 109 -11.52 -1.12 -12.93
C GLU A 109 -12.77 -1.64 -13.65
N GLU A 110 -13.89 -1.78 -12.94
CA GLU A 110 -15.17 -2.20 -13.53
C GLU A 110 -15.63 -1.22 -14.62
N ALA A 111 -15.48 0.09 -14.40
CA ALA A 111 -15.81 1.10 -15.40
C ALA A 111 -14.94 1.01 -16.67
N ILE A 112 -13.68 0.59 -16.54
CA ILE A 112 -12.78 0.34 -17.67
C ILE A 112 -13.14 -0.97 -18.38
N LEU A 113 -13.54 -2.01 -17.64
CA LEU A 113 -13.89 -3.31 -18.20
C LEU A 113 -15.25 -3.32 -18.89
N ALA A 114 -16.24 -2.60 -18.37
CA ALA A 114 -17.61 -2.54 -18.90
C ALA A 114 -17.72 -2.37 -20.45
N PRO A 115 -16.95 -1.49 -21.11
CA PRO A 115 -16.95 -1.41 -22.57
C PRO A 115 -16.28 -2.59 -23.29
N ILE A 116 -15.33 -3.28 -22.65
CA ILE A 116 -14.61 -4.44 -23.21
C ILE A 116 -15.45 -5.72 -23.10
N THR A 117 -16.21 -5.87 -22.00
CA THR A 117 -17.08 -7.04 -21.75
C THR A 117 -18.46 -6.90 -22.39
N ASN A 118 -18.69 -5.85 -23.16
CA ASN A 118 -19.96 -5.63 -23.83
C ASN A 118 -20.12 -6.64 -24.98
N PRO A 119 -21.15 -7.52 -24.97
CA PRO A 119 -21.33 -8.55 -26.00
C PRO A 119 -21.47 -7.99 -27.42
N ALA A 120 -21.75 -6.69 -27.56
CA ALA A 120 -21.75 -5.99 -28.85
C ALA A 120 -20.33 -5.82 -29.45
N VAL A 121 -19.28 -5.69 -28.63
CA VAL A 121 -17.88 -5.59 -29.08
C VAL A 121 -17.32 -6.97 -29.41
N GLU A 122 -17.70 -7.98 -28.63
CA GLU A 122 -17.38 -9.39 -28.91
C GLU A 122 -17.99 -9.84 -30.25
N ALA A 123 -19.26 -9.52 -30.50
CA ALA A 123 -19.92 -9.75 -31.78
C ALA A 123 -19.29 -8.98 -32.95
N GLN A 124 -18.80 -7.75 -32.72
CA GLN A 124 -18.08 -6.97 -33.74
C GLN A 124 -16.68 -7.53 -34.04
N MET A 125 -15.95 -8.00 -33.02
CA MET A 125 -14.64 -8.67 -33.23
C MET A 125 -14.80 -10.01 -33.95
N GLU A 126 -15.85 -10.78 -33.65
CA GLU A 126 -16.15 -12.05 -34.29
C GLU A 126 -16.61 -11.87 -35.75
N ALA A 127 -17.45 -10.85 -36.01
CA ALA A 127 -17.85 -10.47 -37.38
C ALA A 127 -16.67 -9.95 -38.22
N ALA A 128 -15.77 -9.16 -37.63
CA ALA A 128 -14.57 -8.66 -38.31
C ALA A 128 -13.58 -9.79 -38.65
N ASN A 129 -13.48 -10.83 -37.81
CA ASN A 129 -12.60 -11.97 -38.03
C ASN A 129 -13.20 -13.00 -39.02
N GLY A 130 -14.54 -13.11 -39.08
CA GLY A 130 -15.25 -13.90 -40.09
C GLY A 130 -15.13 -13.33 -41.50
N SER A 131 -15.17 -12.00 -41.65
CA SER A 131 -15.04 -11.32 -42.96
C SER A 131 -13.68 -11.49 -43.62
N VAL A 132 -12.62 -11.81 -42.88
CA VAL A 132 -11.25 -12.00 -43.42
C VAL A 132 -11.04 -13.42 -43.96
N LYS A 133 -11.91 -14.38 -43.61
CA LYS A 133 -11.81 -15.78 -44.09
C LYS A 133 -12.56 -16.05 -45.38
N GLU A 134 -13.41 -15.14 -45.85
CA GLU A 134 -14.24 -15.32 -47.06
C GLU A 134 -13.78 -14.47 -48.28
N ALA A 135 -12.58 -13.89 -48.23
CA ALA A 135 -11.94 -13.21 -49.37
C ALA A 135 -10.64 -13.92 -49.76
#